data_AF-A0A0Q8QNQ1-F1
#
_entry.id   AF-A0A0Q8QNQ1-F1
#
_cell.length_a   1.000
_cell.length_b   1.000
_cell.length_c   1.000
_cell.angle_alpha   90.00
_cell.angle_beta   90.00
_cell.angle_gamma   90.00
#
_symmetry.space_group_name_H-M   'P 1'
#
loop_
_entity.id
_entity.type
_entity.pdbx_description
1 polymer ?
#
loop_
_entity_poly.entity_id
_entity_poly.type
_entity_poly.pdbx_seq_one_letter_code
_entity_poly.pdbx_strand_id
1 'polypeptide(L)'
;MAVSKTRLDASRFFLRLAIGGMAILMGFQALRHSGFPSTLNGAGYWALHLTEMLCGALIMIGLLMPYASAVLTLVVGLPIVLGWIHGAPVLGNLHALFLLLVVSATALGGAGQWALGKD
;
A
#
# COMPACT_ATOMS: atom_id res chain seq x y z
N MET A 1 21.56 -24.15 3.02
CA MET A 1 21.61 -23.97 1.56
C MET A 1 21.74 -22.48 1.28
N ALA A 2 22.89 -21.99 0.81
CA ALA A 2 23.07 -20.56 0.54
C ALA A 2 22.22 -20.17 -0.67
N VAL A 3 21.30 -19.21 -0.49
CA VAL A 3 20.47 -18.70 -1.58
C VAL A 3 21.33 -17.78 -2.46
N SER A 4 21.31 -17.98 -3.78
CA SER A 4 22.06 -17.10 -4.69
C SER A 4 21.52 -15.67 -4.62
N LYS A 5 22.43 -14.67 -4.70
CA LYS A 5 22.04 -13.25 -4.70
C LYS A 5 20.98 -12.94 -5.76
N THR A 6 21.11 -13.53 -6.96
CA THR A 6 20.13 -13.42 -8.05
C THR A 6 18.73 -13.89 -7.65
N ARG A 7 18.61 -14.98 -6.88
CA ARG A 7 17.31 -15.46 -6.40
C ARG A 7 16.70 -14.52 -5.36
N LEU A 8 17.52 -13.93 -4.49
CA LEU A 8 17.06 -12.95 -3.51
C LEU A 8 16.55 -11.67 -4.19
N ASP A 9 17.28 -11.17 -5.19
CA ASP A 9 16.89 -9.95 -5.92
C ASP A 9 15.63 -10.16 -6.75
N ALA A 10 15.51 -11.32 -7.43
CA ALA A 10 14.29 -11.69 -8.12
C ALA A 10 13.09 -11.79 -7.16
N SER A 11 13.28 -12.42 -5.99
CA SER A 11 12.22 -12.54 -4.98
C SER A 11 11.76 -11.18 -4.48
N ARG A 12 12.71 -10.27 -4.19
CA ARG A 12 12.42 -8.88 -3.79
C ARG A 12 11.66 -8.13 -4.88
N PHE A 13 12.04 -8.29 -6.14
CA PHE A 13 11.32 -7.70 -7.26
C PHE A 13 9.86 -8.19 -7.33
N PHE A 14 9.62 -9.50 -7.22
CA PHE A 14 8.25 -10.04 -7.23
C PHE A 14 7.43 -9.55 -6.04
N LEU A 15 8.03 -9.41 -4.86
CA LEU A 15 7.38 -8.81 -3.69
C LEU A 15 6.96 -7.36 -3.94
N ARG A 16 7.84 -6.54 -4.52
CA ARG A 16 7.53 -5.15 -4.90
C ARG A 16 6.43 -5.07 -5.95
N LEU A 17 6.49 -5.95 -6.95
CA LEU A 17 5.48 -6.05 -8.00
C LEU A 17 4.12 -6.42 -7.41
N ALA A 18 4.06 -7.40 -6.50
CA ALA A 18 2.82 -7.83 -5.88
C ALA A 18 2.19 -6.73 -5.03
N ILE A 19 2.97 -6.11 -4.14
CA ILE A 19 2.46 -5.08 -3.22
C ILE A 19 2.15 -3.77 -3.96
N GLY A 20 3.10 -3.31 -4.77
CA GLY A 20 2.94 -2.07 -5.54
C GLY A 20 1.85 -2.19 -6.60
N GLY A 21 1.79 -3.31 -7.31
CA GLY A 21 0.74 -3.61 -8.28
C GLY A 21 -0.64 -3.69 -7.63
N MET A 22 -0.76 -4.33 -6.46
CA MET A 22 -2.03 -4.38 -5.72
C MET A 22 -2.52 -2.97 -5.35
N ALA A 23 -1.65 -2.12 -4.79
CA ALA A 23 -2.01 -0.75 -4.42
C ALA A 23 -2.47 0.09 -5.63
N ILE A 24 -1.83 -0.08 -6.79
CA ILE A 24 -2.25 0.59 -8.03
C ILE A 24 -3.63 0.12 -8.48
N LEU A 25 -3.86 -1.20 -8.49
CA LEU A 25 -5.12 -1.76 -8.94
C LEU A 25 -6.28 -1.39 -8.01
N MET A 26 -6.06 -1.38 -6.69
CA MET A 26 -7.08 -0.99 -5.72
C MET A 26 -7.42 0.49 -5.81
N GLY A 27 -6.42 1.37 -5.85
CA GLY A 27 -6.66 2.80 -6.03
C GLY A 27 -7.37 3.10 -7.36
N PHE A 28 -6.99 2.42 -8.45
CA PHE A 28 -7.67 2.56 -9.73
C PHE A 28 -9.11 2.03 -9.70
N GLN A 29 -9.35 0.89 -9.06
CA GLN A 29 -10.70 0.34 -8.90
C GLN A 29 -11.59 1.30 -8.12
N ALA A 30 -11.09 1.88 -7.03
CA ALA A 30 -11.81 2.84 -6.21
C ALA A 30 -12.16 4.11 -7.01
N LEU A 31 -11.22 4.63 -7.80
CA LEU A 31 -11.46 5.77 -8.69
C LEU A 31 -12.50 5.45 -9.77
N ARG A 32 -12.44 4.25 -10.39
CA ARG A 32 -13.43 3.84 -11.40
C ARG A 32 -14.85 3.68 -10.85
N HIS A 33 -14.99 3.24 -9.61
CA HIS A 33 -16.31 3.09 -8.98
C HIS A 33 -16.82 4.40 -8.37
N SER A 34 -15.95 5.40 -8.21
CA SER A 34 -16.34 6.75 -7.77
C SER A 34 -16.73 7.62 -8.97
N GLY A 35 -17.83 8.36 -8.85
CA GLY A 35 -18.16 9.43 -9.79
C GLY A 35 -17.12 10.55 -9.77
N PHE A 36 -17.14 11.42 -10.79
CA PHE A 36 -16.23 12.56 -10.86
C PHE A 36 -16.43 13.47 -9.63
N PRO A 37 -15.36 13.96 -8.97
CA PRO A 37 -15.49 14.69 -7.72
C PRO A 37 -16.14 16.06 -7.97
N SER A 38 -17.41 16.18 -7.61
CA SER A 38 -18.17 17.44 -7.67
C SER A 38 -18.20 18.18 -6.33
N THR A 39 -17.68 17.56 -5.26
CA THR A 39 -17.64 18.11 -3.90
C THR A 39 -16.24 18.01 -3.31
N LEU A 40 -15.96 18.85 -2.30
CA LEU A 40 -14.66 18.86 -1.61
C LEU A 40 -14.33 17.50 -0.97
N ASN A 41 -15.34 16.80 -0.46
CA ASN A 41 -15.19 15.47 0.11
C ASN A 41 -14.86 14.41 -0.96
N GLY A 42 -15.51 14.51 -2.12
CA GLY A 42 -15.17 13.67 -3.29
C GLY A 42 -13.74 13.89 -3.79
N ALA A 43 -13.28 15.15 -3.78
CA ALA A 43 -11.89 15.48 -4.13
C ALA A 43 -10.88 14.89 -3.14
N GLY A 44 -11.18 14.91 -1.84
CA GLY A 44 -10.37 14.25 -0.81
C GLY A 44 -10.29 12.74 -0.99
N TYR A 45 -11.42 12.10 -1.28
CA TYR A 45 -11.47 10.66 -1.59
C TYR A 45 -10.62 10.31 -2.83
N TRP A 46 -10.75 11.10 -3.91
CA TRP A 46 -9.90 10.95 -5.10
C TRP A 46 -8.41 11.11 -4.78
N ALA A 47 -8.06 12.15 -4.01
CA ALA A 47 -6.67 12.42 -3.64
C ALA A 47 -6.05 11.27 -2.83
N LEU A 48 -6.81 10.64 -1.93
CA LEU A 48 -6.36 9.48 -1.15
C LEU A 48 -6.05 8.29 -2.06
N HIS A 49 -6.93 7.95 -3.01
CA HIS A 49 -6.69 6.83 -3.92
C HIS A 49 -5.62 7.13 -4.97
N LEU A 50 -5.46 8.38 -5.40
CA LEU A 50 -4.31 8.78 -6.22
C LEU A 50 -3.00 8.64 -5.44
N THR A 51 -3.00 8.98 -4.15
CA THR A 51 -1.84 8.80 -3.26
C THR A 51 -1.53 7.31 -3.07
N GLU A 52 -2.55 6.47 -2.95
CA GLU A 52 -2.41 5.01 -2.89
C GLU A 52 -1.73 4.46 -4.16
N MET A 53 -2.20 4.88 -5.34
CA MET A 53 -1.59 4.50 -6.62
C MET A 53 -0.14 5.01 -6.75
N LEU A 54 0.13 6.24 -6.32
CA LEU A 54 1.48 6.81 -6.33
C LEU A 54 2.42 6.03 -5.40
N CYS A 55 1.97 5.68 -4.19
CA CYS A 55 2.73 4.83 -3.28
C CYS A 55 2.99 3.45 -3.88
N GLY A 56 2.00 2.86 -4.55
CA GLY A 56 2.16 1.60 -5.26
C GLY A 56 3.22 1.66 -6.36
N ALA A 57 3.24 2.74 -7.15
CA ALA A 57 4.25 2.97 -8.18
C ALA A 57 5.67 3.14 -7.58
N LEU A 58 5.79 3.92 -6.52
CA LEU A 58 7.07 4.10 -5.81
C LEU A 58 7.59 2.78 -5.22
N ILE A 59 6.70 1.95 -4.67
CA ILE A 59 7.03 0.61 -4.16
C ILE A 59 7.49 -0.31 -5.29
N MET A 60 6.82 -0.31 -6.45
CA MET A 60 7.26 -1.13 -7.60
C MET A 60 8.67 -0.77 -8.07
N ILE A 61 8.95 0.53 -8.18
CA ILE A 61 10.27 1.02 -8.58
C ILE A 61 11.29 0.79 -7.45
N GLY A 62 10.85 0.71 -6.20
CA GLY A 62 11.73 0.57 -5.03
C GLY A 62 12.36 1.91 -4.60
N LEU A 63 11.73 3.03 -4.94
CA LEU A 63 12.15 4.37 -4.56
C LEU A 63 11.39 4.84 -3.33
N LEU A 64 12.05 5.56 -2.40
CA LEU A 64 11.42 6.14 -1.21
C LEU A 64 10.57 5.11 -0.42
N MET A 65 10.94 3.83 -0.51
CA MET A 65 10.27 2.67 0.07
C MET A 65 9.76 2.87 1.51
N PRO A 66 10.56 3.35 2.49
CA PRO A 66 10.05 3.59 3.85
C PRO A 66 8.93 4.63 3.90
N TYR A 67 9.04 5.70 3.14
CA TYR A 67 8.03 6.75 3.10
C TYR A 67 6.77 6.28 2.38
N ALA A 68 6.92 5.66 1.20
CA ALA A 68 5.79 5.16 0.42
C ALA A 68 5.00 4.08 1.18
N SER A 69 5.68 3.16 1.86
CA SER A 69 5.03 2.13 2.67
C SER A 69 4.39 2.67 3.95
N ALA A 70 5.00 3.64 4.63
CA ALA A 70 4.41 4.30 5.79
C ALA A 70 3.15 5.10 5.41
N VAL A 71 3.21 5.87 4.33
CA VAL A 71 2.06 6.63 3.80
C VAL A 71 0.96 5.66 3.38
N LEU A 72 1.28 4.60 2.64
CA LEU A 72 0.31 3.59 2.23
C LEU A 72 -0.35 2.91 3.44
N THR A 73 0.42 2.62 4.49
CA THR A 73 -0.10 2.06 5.75
C THR A 73 -1.06 3.03 6.44
N LEU A 74 -0.77 4.33 6.44
CA LEU A 74 -1.68 5.34 6.97
C LEU A 74 -2.95 5.46 6.13
N VAL A 75 -2.84 5.52 4.81
CA VAL A 75 -3.99 5.63 3.90
C VAL A 75 -4.95 4.44 4.07
N VAL A 76 -4.41 3.23 4.18
CA VAL A 76 -5.21 1.99 4.39
C VAL A 76 -5.68 1.86 5.83
N GLY A 77 -4.84 2.18 6.81
CA GLY A 77 -5.11 1.93 8.23
C GLY A 77 -6.02 2.95 8.90
N LEU A 78 -5.95 4.22 8.51
CA LEU A 78 -6.77 5.28 9.08
C LEU A 78 -8.29 5.00 9.00
N PRO A 79 -8.88 4.63 7.84
CA PRO A 79 -10.30 4.35 7.77
C PRO A 79 -10.71 3.13 8.60
N ILE A 80 -9.83 2.15 8.77
CA ILE A 80 -10.06 0.96 9.60
C ILE A 80 -10.14 1.36 11.08
N VAL A 81 -9.15 2.12 11.56
CA VAL A 81 -9.09 2.60 12.95
C VAL A 81 -10.28 3.50 13.26
N LEU A 82 -10.63 4.41 12.34
CA LEU A 82 -11.83 5.23 12.48
C LEU A 82 -13.09 4.36 12.54
N GLY A 83 -13.20 3.33 11.70
CA GLY A 83 -14.31 2.37 11.76
C GLY A 83 -14.46 1.73 13.15
N TRP A 84 -13.36 1.27 13.76
CA TRP A 84 -13.39 0.69 15.10
C TRP A 84 -13.81 1.69 16.18
N ILE A 85 -13.32 2.93 16.10
CA ILE A 85 -13.72 4.01 17.02
C ILE A 85 -15.24 4.28 16.94
N HIS A 86 -15.83 4.14 15.75
CA HIS A 86 -17.26 4.30 15.52
C HIS A 86 -18.07 3.00 15.76
N GLY A 87 -17.46 1.95 16.34
CA GLY A 87 -18.14 0.73 16.76
C GLY A 87 -18.18 -0.40 15.71
N ALA A 88 -17.42 -0.30 14.62
CA ALA A 88 -17.33 -1.39 13.65
C ALA A 88 -16.61 -2.62 14.26
N PRO A 89 -17.09 -3.85 13.98
CA PRO A 89 -16.46 -5.07 14.47
C PRO A 89 -15.05 -5.21 13.89
N VAL A 90 -14.06 -5.51 14.76
CA VAL A 90 -12.64 -5.58 14.37
C VAL A 90 -12.42 -6.58 13.23
N LEU A 91 -13.06 -7.75 13.30
CA LEU A 91 -13.00 -8.80 12.28
C LEU A 91 -14.07 -8.67 11.18
N GLY A 92 -14.81 -7.55 11.15
CA GLY A 92 -15.91 -7.34 10.20
C GLY A 92 -15.47 -7.22 8.74
N ASN A 93 -14.20 -6.84 8.50
CA ASN A 93 -13.64 -6.71 7.17
C ASN A 93 -12.25 -7.36 7.10
N LEU A 94 -12.24 -8.68 6.92
CA LEU A 94 -11.02 -9.49 6.80
C LEU A 94 -10.12 -9.05 5.64
N HIS A 95 -10.70 -8.54 4.54
CA HIS A 95 -9.94 -8.06 3.40
C HIS A 95 -9.14 -6.80 3.76
N ALA A 96 -9.78 -5.82 4.40
CA ALA A 96 -9.10 -4.61 4.87
C ALA A 96 -8.03 -4.91 5.93
N LEU A 97 -8.29 -5.87 6.82
CA LEU A 97 -7.30 -6.35 7.79
C LEU A 97 -6.09 -7.02 7.11
N PHE A 98 -6.33 -7.88 6.12
CA PHE A 98 -5.26 -8.49 5.34
C PHE A 98 -4.39 -7.43 4.66
N LEU A 99 -5.03 -6.44 4.04
CA LEU A 99 -4.31 -5.31 3.43
C LEU A 99 -3.47 -4.55 4.45
N LEU A 100 -4.04 -4.22 5.61
CA LEU A 100 -3.33 -3.55 6.69
C LEU A 100 -2.09 -4.34 7.13
N LEU A 101 -2.21 -5.67 7.26
CA LEU A 101 -1.08 -6.55 7.59
C LEU A 101 -0.02 -6.55 6.48
N VAL A 102 -0.42 -6.61 5.21
CA VAL A 102 0.52 -6.60 4.08
C VAL A 102 1.29 -5.28 4.00
N VAL A 103 0.62 -4.14 4.09
CA VAL A 103 1.27 -2.82 3.98
C VAL A 103 2.13 -2.51 5.21
N SER A 104 1.68 -2.90 6.40
CA SER A 104 2.49 -2.75 7.63
C SER A 104 3.70 -3.68 7.64
N ALA A 105 3.57 -4.93 7.20
CA ALA A 105 4.72 -5.83 7.01
C ALA A 105 5.72 -5.26 5.98
N THR A 106 5.22 -4.62 4.93
CA THR A 106 6.05 -3.93 3.94
C THR A 106 6.80 -2.75 4.54
N ALA A 107 6.13 -1.94 5.37
CA ALA A 107 6.74 -0.81 6.07
C ALA A 107 7.76 -1.24 7.12
N LEU A 108 7.47 -2.29 7.90
CA LEU A 108 8.30 -2.74 9.02
C LEU A 108 9.47 -3.64 8.56
N GLY A 109 9.23 -4.55 7.62
CA GLY A 109 10.20 -5.56 7.19
C GLY A 109 10.88 -5.28 5.85
N GLY A 110 10.22 -4.56 4.95
CA GLY A 110 10.66 -4.39 3.56
C GLY A 110 11.34 -3.06 3.27
N ALA A 111 10.84 -1.97 3.85
CA ALA A 111 11.23 -0.60 3.53
C ALA A 111 12.75 -0.36 3.47
N GLY A 112 13.48 -0.90 4.44
CA GLY A 112 14.93 -0.72 4.55
C GLY A 112 15.76 -1.70 3.73
N GLN A 113 15.22 -2.84 3.28
CA GLN A 113 15.95 -3.84 2.49
C GLN A 113 15.54 -3.86 1.00
N TRP A 114 14.43 -3.20 0.68
CA TRP A 114 13.84 -3.16 -0.64
C TRP A 114 13.98 -1.78 -1.31
N ALA A 115 14.67 -0.84 -0.69
CA ALA A 115 15.05 0.40 -1.37
C ALA A 115 16.17 0.11 -2.38
N LEU A 116 16.07 0.67 -3.59
CA LEU A 116 17.22 0.78 -4.50
C LEU A 116 18.23 1.80 -3.94
N GLY A 117 19.53 1.52 -4.06
CA GLY A 117 20.60 2.42 -3.58
C GLY A 117 21.11 2.12 -2.16
N LYS A 118 20.80 0.95 -1.62
CA LYS A 118 21.55 0.40 -0.49
C LYS A 118 22.69 -0.45 -1.04
N ASP A 119 23.83 0.21 -1.22
CA ASP A 119 25.12 -0.44 -1.42
C ASP A 119 25.51 -1.25 -0.17
#